data_AF-A0A519LVL8-F1
#
_entry.id   AF-A0A519LVL8-F1
#
_cell.length_a   1.000
_cell.length_b   1.000
_cell.length_c   1.000
_cell.angle_alpha   90.00
_cell.angle_beta   90.00
_cell.angle_gamma   90.00
#
_symmetry.space_group_name_H-M   'P 1'
#
loop_
_entity.id
_entity.type
_entity.pdbx_description
1 polymer ?
#
loop_
_entity_poly.entity_id
_entity_poly.type
_entity_poly.pdbx_seq_one_letter_code
_entity_poly.pdbx_strand_id
1 'polypeptide(L)' 'EMSQNSLRLSWTREEVDERLKKIMADIHESCLEYGTEEGGFIDYVKGANIAGFVKVADAMLGQGVV' A
#
# COMPACT_ATOMS: atom_id res chain seq x y z
N GLU A 1 9.62 8.29 8.04
CA GLU A 1 10.35 9.57 8.09
C GLU A 1 9.40 10.78 8.21
N MET A 2 8.57 11.09 7.21
CA MET A 2 7.65 12.26 7.27
C MET A 2 6.77 12.31 8.53
N SER A 3 6.19 11.17 8.96
CA SER A 3 5.38 11.10 10.20
C SER A 3 6.18 11.40 11.47
N GLN A 4 7.45 10.96 11.53
CA GLN A 4 8.34 11.22 12.67
C GLN A 4 8.66 12.73 12.76
N ASN A 5 8.96 13.37 11.62
CA ASN A 5 9.22 14.81 11.54
C ASN A 5 7.99 15.65 11.91
N SER A 6 6.81 15.29 11.38
CA SER A 6 5.56 16.03 11.61
C SER A 6 5.11 15.97 13.07
N LEU A 7 5.26 14.81 13.73
CA LEU A 7 4.87 14.61 15.12
C LEU A 7 5.98 14.91 16.13
N ARG A 8 7.18 15.29 15.66
CA ARG A 8 8.41 15.41 16.48
C ARG A 8 8.66 14.16 17.33
N LEU A 9 8.35 12.99 16.79
CA LEU A 9 8.56 11.69 17.43
C LEU A 9 9.82 11.05 16.85
N SER A 10 10.61 10.42 17.71
CA SER A 10 11.69 9.52 17.29
C SER A 10 11.27 8.10 17.64
N TRP A 11 11.03 7.28 16.62
CA TRP A 11 10.74 5.86 16.84
C TRP A 11 12.03 5.08 17.06
N THR A 12 11.94 3.98 17.81
CA THR A 12 13.04 3.03 17.88
C THR A 12 13.20 2.30 16.54
N ARG A 13 14.34 1.64 16.35
CA ARG A 13 14.57 0.83 15.17
C ARG A 13 13.55 -0.30 15.06
N GLU A 14 13.19 -0.90 16.19
CA GLU A 14 12.23 -1.99 16.30
C GLU A 14 10.84 -1.52 15.86
N GLU A 15 10.40 -0.35 16.32
CA GLU A 15 9.11 0.23 15.91
C GLU A 15 9.07 0.56 14.41
N VAL A 16 10.18 1.04 13.84
CA VAL A 16 10.28 1.29 12.40
C VAL A 16 10.19 -0.03 11.61
N ASP A 17 10.88 -1.08 12.07
CA ASP A 17 10.89 -2.39 11.44
C ASP A 17 9.52 -3.08 11.48
N GLU A 18 8.81 -3.02 12.62
CA GLU A 18 7.45 -3.56 12.73
C GLU A 18 6.48 -2.85 11.79
N ARG A 19 6.55 -1.52 11.71
CA ARG A 19 5.74 -0.73 10.77
C ARG A 19 6.07 -1.09 9.33
N LEU A 20 7.35 -1.25 8.99
CA LEU A 20 7.78 -1.64 7.65
C LEU A 20 7.24 -3.03 7.29
N LYS A 21 7.37 -4.01 8.17
CA LYS A 21 6.83 -5.37 7.97
C LYS A 21 5.33 -5.34 7.71
N LYS A 22 4.59 -4.54 8.49
CA LYS A 22 3.15 -4.36 8.28
C LYS A 22 2.85 -3.76 6.90
N ILE A 23 3.52 -2.67 6.53
CA ILE A 23 3.34 -2.03 5.21
C ILE A 23 3.61 -3.02 4.07
N MET A 24 4.68 -3.81 4.18
CA MET A 24 5.01 -4.81 3.15
C MET A 24 3.99 -5.94 3.07
N ALA A 25 3.41 -6.37 4.20
CA ALA A 25 2.32 -7.35 4.22
C ALA A 25 1.05 -6.80 3.56
N ASP A 26 0.68 -5.55 3.87
CA ASP A 26 -0.48 -4.87 3.27
C ASP A 26 -0.30 -4.71 1.74
N ILE A 27 0.91 -4.40 1.28
CA ILE A 27 1.26 -4.34 -0.16
C ILE A 27 1.09 -5.72 -0.81
N HIS A 28 1.57 -6.78 -0.15
CA HIS A 28 1.44 -8.14 -0.65
C HIS A 28 -0.03 -8.56 -0.76
N GLU A 29 -0.84 -8.30 0.26
CA GLU A 29 -2.28 -8.58 0.25
C GLU A 29 -2.99 -7.86 -0.89
N SER A 30 -2.64 -6.59 -1.15
CA SER A 30 -3.18 -5.85 -2.30
C SER A 30 -2.80 -6.52 -3.63
N CYS A 31 -1.56 -6.99 -3.78
CA CYS A 31 -1.16 -7.71 -4.98
C CYS A 31 -1.88 -9.05 -5.15
N LEU A 32 -2.21 -9.74 -4.05
CA LEU A 32 -3.04 -10.95 -4.10
C LEU A 32 -4.46 -10.62 -4.57
N GLU A 33 -5.08 -9.59 -4.00
CA GLU A 33 -6.45 -9.20 -4.33
C GLU A 33 -6.62 -8.86 -5.82
N TYR A 34 -5.70 -8.05 -6.37
CA TYR A 34 -5.82 -7.54 -7.74
C TYR A 34 -5.04 -8.32 -8.79
N GLY A 35 -4.09 -9.18 -8.38
CA GLY A 35 -3.16 -9.89 -9.26
C GLY A 35 -3.38 -11.39 -9.32
N THR A 36 -4.31 -11.96 -8.55
CA THR A 36 -4.60 -13.40 -8.62
C THR A 36 -5.34 -13.74 -9.91
N GLU A 37 -4.75 -14.63 -10.70
CA GLU A 37 -5.30 -15.15 -11.95
C GLU A 37 -6.02 -16.49 -11.74
N GLU A 38 -6.76 -16.93 -12.77
CA GLU A 38 -7.36 -18.26 -12.79
C GLU A 38 -6.29 -19.34 -12.59
N GLY A 39 -6.50 -20.21 -11.61
CA GLY A 39 -5.53 -21.25 -11.22
C GLY A 39 -4.61 -20.87 -10.06
N GLY A 40 -4.77 -19.68 -9.46
CA GLY A 40 -4.08 -19.28 -8.22
C GLY A 40 -2.67 -18.75 -8.41
N PHE A 41 -2.25 -18.48 -9.66
CA PHE A 41 -1.03 -17.74 -9.94
C PHE A 41 -1.23 -16.26 -9.61
N ILE A 42 -0.19 -15.61 -9.07
CA ILE A 42 -0.25 -14.19 -8.67
C ILE A 42 0.70 -13.39 -9.55
N ASP A 43 0.14 -12.51 -10.38
CA ASP A 43 0.90 -11.50 -11.12
C ASP A 43 1.03 -10.23 -10.26
N TYR A 44 2.18 -10.07 -9.62
CA TYR A 44 2.48 -8.90 -8.79
C TYR A 44 2.59 -7.60 -9.58
N VAL A 45 3.00 -7.64 -10.83
CA VAL A 45 3.12 -6.42 -11.65
C VAL A 45 1.72 -5.92 -11.97
N LYS A 46 0.83 -6.81 -12.40
CA LYS A 46 -0.58 -6.48 -12.63
C LYS A 46 -1.26 -6.05 -11.33
N GLY A 47 -1.11 -6.82 -10.26
CA GLY A 47 -1.72 -6.53 -8.96
C GLY A 47 -1.29 -5.18 -8.40
N ALA A 48 0.01 -4.86 -8.40
CA ALA A 48 0.52 -3.58 -7.91
C ALA A 48 0.01 -2.38 -8.73
N ASN A 49 -0.04 -2.52 -10.06
CA ASN A 49 -0.54 -1.45 -10.93
C ASN A 49 -2.03 -1.19 -10.74
N ILE A 50 -2.85 -2.25 -10.65
CA ILE A 50 -4.29 -2.11 -10.43
C ILE A 50 -4.56 -1.55 -9.02
N ALA A 51 -3.92 -2.10 -7.98
CA ALA A 51 -4.09 -1.61 -6.61
C ALA A 51 -3.72 -0.13 -6.47
N GLY A 52 -2.59 0.28 -7.07
CA GLY A 52 -2.16 1.68 -7.11
C GLY A 52 -3.14 2.57 -7.86
N PHE A 53 -3.66 2.11 -9.00
CA PHE A 53 -4.63 2.86 -9.80
C PHE A 53 -5.97 3.04 -9.06
N VAL A 54 -6.54 1.97 -8.50
CA VAL A 54 -7.81 2.01 -7.77
C VAL A 54 -7.73 3.02 -6.62
N LYS A 55 -6.66 2.97 -5.82
CA LYS A 55 -6.45 3.90 -4.71
C LYS A 55 -6.44 5.37 -5.14
N VAL A 56 -5.82 5.68 -6.27
CA VAL A 56 -5.77 7.06 -6.80
C VAL A 56 -7.12 7.43 -7.41
N ALA A 57 -7.74 6.54 -8.17
CA ALA A 57 -9.04 6.77 -8.79
C ALA A 57 -10.13 7.04 -7.75
N ASP A 58 -10.19 6.25 -6.68
CA ASP A 58 -11.13 6.44 -5.57
C ASP A 58 -10.91 7.78 -4.87
N ALA A 59 -9.65 8.17 -4.65
CA ALA A 59 -9.31 9.46 -4.08
C ALA A 59 -9.73 10.62 -5.00
N MET A 60 -9.54 10.50 -6.32
CA MET A 60 -9.97 11.49 -7.30
C MET A 60 -11.50 11.62 -7.35
N LEU A 61 -12.23 10.48 -7.35
CA LEU A 61 -13.69 10.48 -7.31
C LEU A 61 -14.22 11.11 -6.01
N GLY A 62 -13.57 10.82 -4.86
CA GLY A 62 -13.94 11.38 -3.57
C GLY A 62 -13.67 12.89 -3.44
N GLN A 63 -12.67 13.42 -4.14
CA GLN A 63 -12.40 14.86 -4.19
C GLN A 63 -13.32 15.60 -5.17
N GLY A 64 -14.04 14.88 -6.04
CA GLY A 64 -14.93 15.46 -7.04
C GLY A 64 -14.17 16.08 -8.23
N VAL A 65 -14.89 16.80 -9.09
CA VAL A 65 -14.27 17.58 -10.17
C VAL A 65 -13.79 18.90 -9.56
N VAL A 66 -12.47 19.06 -9.49
CA VAL A 66 -11.78 20.27 -9.01
C VAL A 66 -11.35 21.14 -10.18
#